data_AF-A0A7V3GUJ2-F1
#
_entry.id   AF-A0A7V3GUJ2-F1
#
_cell.length_a   1.000
_cell.length_b   1.000
_cell.length_c   1.000
_cell.angle_alpha   90.00
_cell.angle_beta   90.00
_cell.angle_gamma   90.00
#
_symmetry.space_group_name_H-M   'P 1'
#
loop_
_entity.id
_entity.type
_entity.pdbx_description
1 polymer ?
#
loop_
_entity_poly.entity_id
_entity_poly.type
_entity_poly.pdbx_seq_one_letter_code
_entity_poly.pdbx_strand_id
1 'polypeptide(L)'
;MSLTRTQRWLLAAIPLIFLGLFFVYPILSIFKISLFPEGRFDAASLRALWEKPYYLRVIWFTIWQAALSTLGALALGLPAAYLFAKFRFPGKKLLRALVTLPFVMPTVVVAVAFIALIGPRGL
;
A
#
# COMPACT_ATOMS: atom_id res chain seq x y z
N MET A 1 36.20 -19.84 6.45
CA MET A 1 35.11 -20.59 7.12
C MET A 1 33.91 -20.67 6.20
N SER A 2 33.75 -21.75 5.45
CA SER A 2 32.56 -21.99 4.62
C SER A 2 31.42 -22.48 5.51
N LEU A 3 30.43 -21.61 5.76
CA LEU A 3 29.22 -21.99 6.50
C LEU A 3 28.51 -23.15 5.79
N THR A 4 28.16 -24.21 6.53
CA THR A 4 27.35 -25.31 6.02
C THR A 4 25.94 -24.80 5.68
N ARG A 5 25.24 -25.49 4.76
CA ARG A 5 23.87 -25.12 4.34
C ARG A 5 22.94 -24.94 5.55
N THR A 6 23.07 -25.80 6.56
CA THR A 6 22.32 -25.75 7.82
C THR A 6 22.62 -24.51 8.65
N GLN A 7 23.90 -24.11 8.78
CA GLN A 7 24.28 -22.89 9.50
C GLN A 7 23.70 -21.63 8.84
N ARG A 8 23.63 -21.57 7.51
CA ARG A 8 23.01 -20.43 6.82
C ARG A 8 21.50 -20.33 7.10
N TRP A 9 20.79 -21.44 7.13
CA TRP A 9 19.36 -21.46 7.47
C TRP A 9 19.10 -21.07 8.93
N LEU A 10 19.95 -21.50 9.87
CA LEU A 10 19.84 -21.10 11.28
C LEU A 10 20.07 -19.59 11.46
N LEU A 11 21.07 -19.03 10.77
CA LEU A 11 21.32 -17.58 10.77
C LEU A 11 20.19 -16.79 10.12
N ALA A 12 19.55 -17.33 9.08
CA ALA A 12 18.38 -16.71 8.43
C ALA A 12 17.08 -16.89 9.24
N ALA A 13 16.96 -17.94 10.05
CA ALA A 13 15.77 -18.22 10.84
C ALA A 13 15.51 -17.12 11.88
N ILE A 14 16.56 -16.59 12.52
CA ILE A 14 16.46 -15.54 13.53
C ILE A 14 15.76 -14.27 12.99
N PRO A 15 16.25 -13.62 11.91
CA PRO A 15 15.59 -12.44 11.36
C PRO A 15 14.21 -12.76 10.78
N LEU A 16 14.01 -13.95 10.21
CA LEU A 16 12.69 -14.36 9.70
C LEU A 16 11.65 -14.54 10.80
N ILE A 17 12.03 -15.14 11.94
CA ILE A 17 11.16 -15.29 13.11
C ILE A 17 10.86 -13.91 13.70
N PHE A 18 11.87 -13.05 13.83
CA PHE A 18 11.67 -11.68 14.30
C PHE A 18 10.69 -10.91 13.40
N LEU A 19 10.91 -10.94 12.07
CA LEU A 19 10.05 -10.28 11.10
C LEU A 19 8.64 -10.87 11.15
N GLY A 20 8.54 -12.20 11.16
CA GLY A 20 7.28 -12.92 11.28
C GLY A 20 6.51 -12.50 12.52
N LEU A 21 7.14 -12.53 13.69
CA LEU A 21 6.51 -12.09 14.93
C LEU A 21 6.10 -10.61 14.87
N PHE A 22 6.99 -9.73 14.43
CA PHE A 22 6.74 -8.29 14.37
C PHE A 22 5.54 -7.93 13.48
N PHE A 23 5.35 -8.60 12.35
CA PHE A 23 4.22 -8.33 11.44
C PHE A 23 2.96 -9.13 11.79
N VAL A 24 3.10 -10.40 12.19
CA VAL A 24 1.96 -11.29 12.44
C VAL A 24 1.31 -10.96 13.79
N TYR A 25 2.09 -10.59 14.81
CA TYR A 25 1.55 -10.29 16.14
C TYR A 25 0.53 -9.14 16.15
N PRO A 26 0.78 -7.96 15.55
CA PRO A 26 -0.22 -6.88 15.47
C PRO A 26 -1.49 -7.30 14.74
N ILE A 27 -1.35 -8.05 13.63
CA ILE A 27 -2.48 -8.56 12.86
C ILE A 27 -3.35 -9.47 13.74
N LEU A 28 -2.73 -10.46 14.40
CA LEU A 28 -3.42 -11.34 15.33
C LEU A 28 -4.06 -10.57 16.49
N SER A 29 -3.43 -9.50 16.96
CA SER A 29 -3.98 -8.65 18.01
C SER A 29 -5.25 -7.93 17.56
N ILE A 30 -5.30 -7.42 16.33
CA ILE A 30 -6.51 -6.82 15.75
C ILE A 30 -7.64 -7.86 15.66
N PHE A 31 -7.33 -9.08 15.20
CA PHE A 31 -8.32 -10.16 15.16
C PHE A 31 -8.83 -10.53 16.56
N LYS A 32 -7.95 -10.62 17.55
CA LYS A 32 -8.34 -10.90 18.94
C LYS A 32 -9.25 -9.82 19.50
N ILE A 33 -8.93 -8.54 19.32
CA ILE A 33 -9.77 -7.42 19.76
C ILE A 33 -11.13 -7.44 19.04
N SER A 34 -11.14 -7.80 17.76
CA SER A 34 -12.37 -7.81 16.95
C SER A 34 -13.30 -8.98 17.25
N LEU A 35 -12.76 -10.15 17.61
CA LEU A 35 -13.51 -11.40 17.87
C LEU A 35 -13.79 -11.65 19.36
N PHE A 36 -12.94 -11.11 20.23
CA PHE A 36 -13.02 -11.29 21.68
C PHE A 36 -13.04 -9.95 22.41
N PRO A 37 -14.03 -9.07 22.16
CA PRO A 37 -14.18 -7.88 22.97
C PRO A 37 -14.37 -8.31 24.44
N GLU A 38 -13.53 -7.76 25.32
CA GLU A 38 -13.52 -8.06 26.77
C GLU A 38 -13.31 -9.56 27.12
N GLY A 39 -12.71 -10.34 26.21
CA GLY A 39 -12.40 -11.75 26.44
C GLY A 39 -13.57 -12.72 26.23
N ARG A 40 -14.73 -12.24 25.76
CA ARG A 40 -15.86 -13.08 25.35
C ARG A 40 -15.92 -13.15 23.84
N PHE A 41 -16.13 -14.34 23.29
CA PHE A 41 -16.33 -14.48 21.85
C PHE A 41 -17.62 -13.76 21.45
N ASP A 42 -17.48 -12.68 20.70
CA ASP A 42 -18.60 -11.90 20.18
C ASP A 42 -18.34 -11.54 18.72
N ALA A 43 -19.15 -12.14 17.85
CA ALA A 43 -19.11 -11.88 16.42
C ALA A 43 -19.88 -10.61 16.02
N ALA A 44 -20.42 -9.84 16.97
CA ALA A 44 -21.18 -8.61 16.70
C ALA A 44 -20.38 -7.62 15.84
N SER A 45 -19.07 -7.46 16.09
CA SER A 45 -18.20 -6.60 15.27
C SER A 45 -18.10 -7.07 13.82
N LEU A 46 -18.07 -8.38 13.59
CA LEU A 46 -18.05 -8.95 12.23
C LEU A 46 -19.41 -8.87 11.55
N ARG A 47 -20.50 -9.11 12.28
CA ARG A 47 -21.86 -8.95 11.78
C ARG A 47 -22.17 -7.50 11.40
N ALA A 48 -21.68 -6.55 12.19
CA ALA A 48 -21.83 -5.13 11.92
C ALA A 48 -21.27 -4.73 10.55
N LEU A 49 -20.23 -5.40 10.03
CA LEU A 49 -19.69 -5.14 8.68
C LEU A 49 -20.73 -5.35 7.57
N TRP A 50 -21.65 -6.30 7.77
CA TRP A 50 -22.71 -6.63 6.81
C TRP A 50 -24.02 -5.93 7.13
N GLU A 51 -24.32 -5.74 8.42
CA GLU A 51 -25.59 -5.16 8.86
C GLU A 51 -25.60 -3.62 8.76
N LYS A 52 -24.45 -2.96 8.94
CA LYS A 52 -24.38 -1.50 8.89
C LYS A 52 -24.12 -1.03 7.45
N PRO A 53 -25.05 -0.29 6.82
CA PRO A 53 -24.88 0.20 5.44
C PRO A 53 -23.65 1.09 5.25
N TYR A 54 -23.20 1.75 6.33
CA TYR A 54 -21.99 2.56 6.33
C TYR A 54 -20.74 1.75 5.92
N TYR A 55 -20.51 0.59 6.53
CA TYR A 55 -19.31 -0.21 6.23
C TYR A 55 -19.35 -0.76 4.80
N LEU A 56 -20.50 -1.26 4.35
CA LEU A 56 -20.67 -1.73 2.97
C LEU A 56 -20.41 -0.61 1.96
N ARG A 57 -20.89 0.61 2.22
CA ARG A 57 -20.65 1.77 1.36
C ARG A 57 -19.17 2.13 1.30
N VAL A 58 -18.48 2.13 2.44
CA VAL A 58 -17.04 2.41 2.52
C VAL A 58 -16.25 1.35 1.77
N ILE A 59 -16.52 0.06 2.01
CA ILE A 59 -15.86 -1.06 1.32
C ILE A 59 -16.05 -0.96 -0.18
N TRP A 60 -17.29 -0.75 -0.64
CA TRP A 60 -17.60 -0.62 -2.06
C TRP A 60 -16.89 0.58 -2.71
N PHE A 61 -16.96 1.75 -2.06
CA PHE A 61 -16.28 2.95 -2.53
C PHE A 61 -14.78 2.73 -2.68
N THR A 62 -14.13 2.18 -1.64
CA THR A 62 -12.69 1.90 -1.65
C THR A 62 -12.31 0.90 -2.74
N ILE A 63 -13.06 -0.20 -2.90
CA ILE A 63 -12.76 -1.23 -3.91
C ILE A 63 -12.91 -0.66 -5.32
N TRP A 64 -14.06 -0.02 -5.61
CA TRP A 64 -14.31 0.54 -6.94
C TRP A 64 -13.32 1.65 -7.29
N GLN A 65 -13.03 2.55 -6.34
CA GLN A 65 -12.04 3.61 -6.53
C GLN A 65 -10.64 3.03 -6.78
N ALA A 66 -10.21 2.03 -5.99
CA ALA A 66 -8.91 1.38 -6.17
C ALA A 66 -8.81 0.68 -7.54
N ALA A 67 -9.89 0.03 -7.98
CA ALA A 67 -9.95 -0.59 -9.30
C ALA A 67 -9.82 0.47 -10.41
N LEU A 68 -10.59 1.55 -10.33
CA LEU A 68 -10.55 2.63 -11.32
C LEU A 68 -9.16 3.30 -11.38
N SER A 69 -8.54 3.56 -10.22
CA SER A 69 -7.20 4.12 -10.14
C SER A 69 -6.14 3.16 -10.69
N THR A 70 -6.27 1.86 -10.45
CA THR A 70 -5.37 0.84 -11.00
C THR A 70 -5.49 0.78 -12.52
N LEU A 71 -6.72 0.79 -13.05
CA LEU A 71 -6.95 0.81 -14.49
C LEU A 71 -6.39 2.09 -15.14
N GLY A 72 -6.61 3.25 -14.54
CA GLY A 72 -6.02 4.51 -15.00
C GLY A 72 -4.48 4.48 -14.97
N ALA A 73 -3.89 3.96 -13.90
CA ALA A 73 -2.45 3.79 -13.77
C ALA A 73 -1.88 2.84 -14.82
N LEU A 74 -2.55 1.72 -15.13
CA LEU A 74 -2.13 0.80 -16.18
C LEU A 74 -2.29 1.42 -17.57
N ALA A 75 -3.41 2.08 -17.84
CA ALA A 75 -3.70 2.70 -19.13
C ALA A 75 -2.69 3.79 -19.51
N LEU A 76 -2.21 4.57 -18.54
CA LEU A 76 -1.19 5.61 -18.77
C LEU A 76 0.23 5.09 -18.56
N GLY A 77 0.43 4.25 -17.55
CA GLY A 77 1.74 3.75 -17.13
C GLY A 77 2.33 2.74 -18.10
N LEU A 78 1.54 1.82 -18.66
CA LEU A 78 2.07 0.81 -19.60
C LEU A 78 2.58 1.44 -20.91
N PRO A 79 1.84 2.34 -21.59
CA PRO A 79 2.36 3.03 -22.77
C PRO A 79 3.60 3.87 -22.46
N ALA A 80 3.60 4.60 -21.34
CA ALA A 80 4.76 5.38 -20.92
C ALA A 80 5.98 4.47 -20.68
N ALA A 81 5.80 3.37 -19.94
CA ALA A 81 6.85 2.40 -19.68
C ALA A 81 7.41 1.80 -20.97
N TYR A 82 6.54 1.44 -21.93
CA TYR A 82 6.93 0.96 -23.25
C TYR A 82 7.78 1.98 -24.00
N LEU A 83 7.35 3.25 -24.02
CA LEU A 83 8.07 4.34 -24.66
C LEU A 83 9.46 4.54 -24.03
N PHE A 84 9.53 4.58 -22.70
CA PHE A 84 10.78 4.72 -21.96
C PHE A 84 11.71 3.51 -22.10
N ALA A 85 11.18 2.30 -22.29
CA ALA A 85 11.98 1.09 -22.45
C ALA A 85 12.55 0.97 -23.86
N LYS A 86 11.73 1.19 -24.90
CA LYS A 86 12.11 0.90 -26.28
C LYS A 86 12.71 2.07 -27.06
N PHE A 87 12.33 3.31 -26.75
CA PHE A 87 12.70 4.46 -27.57
C PHE A 87 13.77 5.34 -26.92
N ARG A 88 14.62 5.95 -27.74
CA ARG A 88 15.55 7.02 -27.35
C ARG A 88 15.04 8.31 -27.98
N PHE A 89 14.76 9.32 -27.17
CA PHE A 89 14.24 10.60 -27.60
C PHE A 89 14.82 11.74 -26.73
N PRO A 90 14.96 12.97 -27.27
CA PRO A 90 15.45 14.12 -26.51
C PRO A 90 14.49 14.45 -25.35
N GLY A 91 15.02 14.83 -24.18
CA GLY A 91 14.21 15.15 -22.98
C GLY A 91 13.79 13.94 -22.13
N LYS A 92 14.12 12.71 -22.53
CA LYS A 92 13.82 11.47 -21.77
C LYS A 92 14.27 11.50 -20.32
N LYS A 93 15.44 12.10 -20.01
CA LYS A 93 15.93 12.22 -18.62
C LYS A 93 15.04 13.14 -17.78
N LEU A 94 14.59 14.26 -18.34
CA LEU A 94 13.72 15.22 -17.65
C LEU A 94 12.36 14.59 -17.37
N LEU A 95 11.71 13.99 -18.38
CA LEU A 95 10.41 13.34 -18.18
C LEU A 95 10.50 12.21 -17.15
N ARG A 96 11.58 11.41 -17.19
CA ARG A 96 11.81 10.40 -16.16
C ARG A 96 11.90 11.02 -14.76
N ALA A 97 12.66 12.11 -14.60
CA ALA A 97 12.77 12.82 -13.33
C ALA A 97 11.40 13.33 -12.84
N LEU A 98 10.62 13.97 -13.71
CA LEU A 98 9.28 14.48 -13.37
C LEU A 98 8.33 13.37 -12.91
N VAL A 99 8.30 12.24 -13.62
CA VAL A 99 7.43 11.09 -13.25
C VAL A 99 7.89 10.42 -11.96
N THR A 100 9.19 10.44 -11.66
CA THR A 100 9.72 9.81 -10.43
C THR A 100 9.63 10.76 -9.22
N LEU A 101 9.52 12.07 -9.44
CA LEU A 101 9.53 13.10 -8.41
C LEU A 101 8.53 12.82 -7.26
N PRO A 102 7.25 12.46 -7.52
CA PRO A 102 6.30 12.21 -6.44
C PRO A 102 6.68 11.05 -5.53
N PHE A 103 7.49 10.09 -6.01
CA PHE A 103 7.93 8.94 -5.23
C PHE A 103 9.11 9.24 -4.31
N VAL A 104 9.88 10.29 -4.62
CA VAL A 104 11.03 10.73 -3.81
C VAL A 104 10.59 11.81 -2.81
N MET A 105 9.51 12.53 -3.12
CA MET A 105 8.99 13.56 -2.23
C MET A 105 8.39 12.96 -0.94
N PRO A 106 8.60 13.61 0.22
CA PRO A 106 7.86 13.28 1.43
C PRO A 106 6.35 13.38 1.18
N THR A 107 5.57 12.47 1.76
CA THR A 107 4.11 12.42 1.58
C THR A 107 3.41 13.74 1.91
N VAL A 108 3.91 14.45 2.92
CA VAL A 108 3.41 15.78 3.33
C VAL A 108 3.58 16.81 2.21
N VAL A 109 4.72 16.80 1.51
CA VAL A 109 4.98 17.73 0.40
C VAL A 109 4.02 17.50 -0.75
N VAL A 110 3.77 16.23 -1.08
CA VAL A 110 2.79 15.84 -2.11
C VAL A 110 1.41 16.35 -1.72
N ALA A 111 0.98 16.11 -0.49
CA ALA A 111 -0.33 16.56 0.00
C ALA A 111 -0.50 18.09 -0.11
N VAL A 112 0.51 18.86 0.34
CA VAL A 112 0.49 20.33 0.24
C VAL A 112 0.45 20.80 -1.21
N ALA A 113 1.20 20.15 -2.11
CA ALA A 113 1.18 20.49 -3.53
C ALA A 113 -0.20 20.28 -4.16
N PHE A 114 -0.89 19.18 -3.83
CA PHE A 114 -2.27 18.97 -4.28
C PHE A 114 -3.22 20.00 -3.69
N ILE A 115 -3.14 20.30 -2.40
CA ILE A 115 -4.00 21.33 -1.78
C ILE A 115 -3.75 22.71 -2.42
N ALA A 116 -2.50 23.05 -2.73
CA ALA A 116 -2.16 24.29 -3.41
C ALA A 116 -2.65 24.34 -4.87
N LEU A 117 -2.90 23.19 -5.50
CA LEU A 117 -3.35 23.11 -6.88
C LEU A 117 -4.88 23.02 -7.01
N ILE A 118 -5.51 22.14 -6.23
CA ILE A 118 -6.94 21.80 -6.35
C ILE A 118 -7.73 22.02 -5.05
N GLY A 119 -7.08 22.57 -4.01
CA GLY A 119 -7.74 22.85 -2.74
C GLY A 119 -8.61 24.11 -2.79
N PRO A 120 -9.29 24.46 -1.69
CA PRO A 120 -10.24 25.58 -1.63
C PRO A 120 -9.66 26.96 -1.97
N ARG A 121 -8.33 27.11 -1.88
CA ARG A 121 -7.57 28.31 -2.27
C ARG A 121 -6.48 27.97 -3.29
N GLY A 122 -6.69 26.92 -4.07
CA GLY A 122 -5.78 26.53 -5.14
C GLY A 122 -5.81 27.51 -6.31
N LEU A 123 -5.09 27.16 -7.38
CA LEU A 123 -5.22 27.87 -8.67
C LEU A 123 -6.67 27.91 -9.16
#